data_AF-A0A2H6J8C9-F1
#
_entry.id   AF-A0A2H6J8C9-F1
#
_cell.length_a   1.000
_cell.length_b   1.000
_cell.length_c   1.000
_cell.angle_alpha   90.00
_cell.angle_beta   90.00
_cell.angle_gamma   90.00
#
_symmetry.space_group_name_H-M   'P 1'
#
loop_
_entity.id
_entity.type
_entity.pdbx_description
1 polymer ?
#
loop_
_entity_poly.entity_id
_entity_poly.type
_entity_poly.pdbx_seq_one_letter_code
_entity_poly.pdbx_strand_id
1 'polypeptide(L)'
;MSLFSLQSGFAQQTGEAMSWVIGGVLIVLIMRFFWQSYIHPANARARQAAGMNWVAVGRRDNPKGGKDVLLGRGRLVSRIDWRTEEVHLIEPYEAGPFADYLTLERWLTLKEKEAHDVLDAHARRKYAFYPMARAQEDTPSEAGTRTEDDTEVDPGIEELYQFTVSVQARLREGPGGEELHDIDETFRLNSPEYLHITTELFRTAIDLGKSPTEAATCLVMAFAAANEENALEPVTRVIVYLRGVITYWHNHA
;
A
#
# COMPACT_ATOMS: atom_id res chain seq x y z
N MET A 1 48.27 59.95 -43.39
CA MET A 1 48.26 58.69 -42.62
C MET A 1 47.21 58.81 -41.52
N SER A 2 46.35 57.80 -41.41
CA SER A 2 45.49 57.48 -40.26
C SER A 2 44.37 58.43 -39.84
N LEU A 3 43.21 58.31 -40.49
CA LEU A 3 41.89 58.65 -39.91
C LEU A 3 40.89 57.47 -40.02
N PHE A 4 41.34 56.29 -40.43
CA PHE A 4 40.47 55.14 -40.72
C PHE A 4 40.46 54.04 -39.65
N SER A 5 41.18 54.23 -38.53
CA SER A 5 41.36 53.17 -37.51
C SER A 5 40.48 53.30 -36.26
N LEU A 6 39.59 54.29 -36.19
CA LEU A 6 38.77 54.56 -34.99
C LEU A 6 37.30 54.12 -35.10
N GLN A 7 36.86 53.68 -36.28
CA GLN A 7 35.44 53.38 -36.54
C GLN A 7 35.09 51.88 -36.41
N SER A 8 36.09 50.99 -36.35
CA SER A 8 35.89 49.54 -36.22
C SER A 8 35.69 49.06 -34.76
N GLY A 9 35.99 49.89 -33.76
CA GLY A 9 35.85 49.51 -32.34
C GLY A 9 34.41 49.57 -31.80
N PHE A 10 33.55 50.43 -32.36
CA PHE A 10 32.19 50.61 -31.84
C PHE A 10 31.18 49.57 -32.35
N ALA A 11 31.37 49.04 -33.57
CA ALA A 11 30.45 48.06 -34.15
C ALA A 11 30.58 46.67 -33.49
N GLN A 12 31.75 46.33 -32.97
CA GLN A 12 32.00 45.04 -32.32
C GLN A 12 31.50 45.02 -30.87
N GLN A 13 31.50 46.18 -30.20
CA GLN A 13 31.04 46.31 -28.81
C GLN A 13 29.50 46.28 -28.66
N THR A 14 28.76 46.71 -29.68
CA THR A 14 27.28 46.65 -29.66
C THR A 14 26.74 45.23 -29.84
N GLY A 15 27.46 44.35 -30.55
CA GLY A 15 27.05 42.95 -30.75
C GLY A 15 27.11 42.13 -29.47
N GLU A 16 28.18 42.28 -28.67
CA GLU A 16 28.30 41.61 -27.38
C GLU A 16 27.28 42.16 -26.37
N ALA A 17 27.16 43.47 -26.23
CA ALA A 17 26.21 44.08 -25.29
C ALA A 17 24.75 43.67 -25.60
N MET A 18 24.37 43.63 -26.87
CA MET A 18 23.03 43.22 -27.30
C MET A 18 22.79 41.72 -27.09
N SER A 19 23.81 40.87 -27.28
CA SER A 19 23.74 39.43 -26.97
C SER A 19 23.57 39.16 -25.47
N TRP A 20 24.25 39.91 -24.61
CA TRP A 20 24.09 39.81 -23.15
C TRP A 20 22.69 40.24 -22.68
N VAL A 21 22.13 41.29 -23.28
CA VAL A 21 20.76 41.74 -23.00
C VAL A 21 19.74 40.68 -23.43
N ILE A 22 19.88 40.11 -24.64
CA ILE A 22 19.00 39.05 -25.13
C ILE A 22 19.10 37.81 -24.23
N GLY A 23 20.31 37.40 -23.85
CA GLY A 23 20.54 36.30 -22.92
C GLY A 23 19.90 36.53 -21.54
N GLY A 24 20.06 37.74 -20.98
CA GLY A 24 19.44 38.13 -19.72
C GLY A 24 17.91 38.09 -19.77
N VAL A 25 17.31 38.61 -20.85
CA VAL A 25 15.85 38.55 -21.06
C VAL A 25 15.37 37.11 -21.18
N LEU A 26 16.09 36.26 -21.92
CA LEU A 26 15.76 34.85 -22.06
C LEU A 26 15.77 34.12 -20.71
N ILE A 27 16.78 34.36 -19.88
CA ILE A 27 16.88 33.78 -18.53
C ILE A 27 15.70 34.19 -17.66
N VAL A 28 15.32 35.48 -17.68
CA VAL A 28 14.16 35.97 -16.91
C VAL A 28 12.86 35.32 -17.40
N LEU A 29 12.68 35.15 -18.70
CA LEU A 29 11.50 34.47 -19.27
C LEU A 29 11.45 32.99 -18.88
N ILE A 30 12.58 32.30 -18.94
CA ILE A 30 12.71 30.90 -18.51
C ILE A 30 12.40 30.79 -17.01
N MET A 31 12.97 31.65 -16.19
CA MET A 31 12.75 31.64 -14.74
C MET A 31 11.29 31.95 -14.40
N ARG A 32 10.65 32.89 -15.10
CA ARG A 32 9.22 33.18 -14.96
C ARG A 32 8.34 32.00 -15.39
N PHE A 33 8.72 31.28 -16.44
CA PHE A 33 8.01 30.09 -16.89
C PHE A 33 8.09 28.96 -15.85
N PHE A 34 9.28 28.72 -15.27
CA PHE A 34 9.45 27.77 -14.17
C PHE A 34 8.69 28.20 -12.91
N TRP A 35 8.66 29.50 -12.60
CA TRP A 35 7.91 30.05 -11.47
C TRP A 35 6.40 29.83 -11.63
N GLN A 36 5.84 30.08 -12.82
CA GLN A 36 4.43 29.81 -13.09
C GLN A 36 4.09 28.32 -13.06
N SER A 37 4.98 27.45 -13.54
CA SER A 37 4.83 26.01 -13.36
C SER A 37 4.87 25.60 -11.89
N TYR A 38 5.75 26.20 -11.08
CA TYR A 38 5.89 25.87 -9.66
C TYR A 38 4.70 26.32 -8.80
N ILE A 39 4.09 27.46 -9.12
CA ILE A 39 2.91 28.01 -8.43
C ILE A 39 1.61 27.39 -8.90
N HIS A 40 1.63 26.56 -9.96
CA HIS A 40 0.42 25.95 -10.46
C HIS A 40 -0.34 25.22 -9.34
N PRO A 41 -1.64 25.49 -9.14
CA PRO A 41 -2.41 24.96 -8.01
C PRO A 41 -2.41 23.43 -7.94
N ALA A 42 -2.35 22.75 -9.08
CA ALA A 42 -2.14 21.30 -9.12
C ALA A 42 -0.85 20.85 -8.39
N ASN A 43 0.23 21.62 -8.49
CA ASN A 43 1.49 21.34 -7.78
C ASN A 43 1.41 21.69 -6.29
N ALA A 44 0.64 22.71 -5.91
CA ALA A 44 0.35 23.00 -4.50
C ALA A 44 -0.42 21.84 -3.85
N ARG A 45 -1.43 21.30 -4.55
CA ARG A 45 -2.19 20.12 -4.11
C ARG A 45 -1.35 18.85 -4.08
N ALA A 46 -0.44 18.67 -5.04
CA ALA A 46 0.51 17.56 -5.00
C ALA A 46 1.43 17.61 -3.76
N ARG A 47 1.82 18.81 -3.29
CA ARG A 47 2.56 18.95 -2.02
C ARG A 47 1.72 18.64 -0.79
N GLN A 48 0.45 19.07 -0.79
CA GLN A 48 -0.49 18.69 0.26
C GLN A 48 -0.66 17.17 0.32
N ALA A 49 -0.80 16.53 -0.84
CA ALA A 49 -0.89 15.08 -0.97
C ALA A 49 0.38 14.37 -0.46
N ALA A 50 1.56 14.89 -0.79
CA ALA A 50 2.84 14.36 -0.30
C ALA A 50 2.93 14.37 1.24
N GLY A 51 2.39 15.41 1.90
CA GLY A 51 2.27 15.46 3.36
C GLY A 51 1.30 14.44 3.97
N MET A 52 0.47 13.77 3.15
CA MET A 52 -0.51 12.75 3.52
C MET A 52 -0.11 11.35 3.01
N ASN A 53 1.18 11.16 2.72
CA ASN A 53 1.78 9.93 2.18
C ASN A 53 1.31 9.52 0.77
N TRP A 54 0.82 10.47 -0.03
CA TRP A 54 0.57 10.23 -1.45
C TRP A 54 1.82 10.49 -2.28
N VAL A 55 2.26 9.48 -3.03
CA VAL A 55 3.48 9.51 -3.83
C VAL A 55 3.13 9.72 -5.30
N ALA A 56 3.87 10.57 -6.01
CA ALA A 56 3.64 10.77 -7.44
C ALA A 56 4.01 9.50 -8.23
N VAL A 57 3.02 8.84 -8.80
CA VAL A 57 3.19 7.59 -9.58
C VAL A 57 3.45 7.90 -11.06
N GLY A 58 2.92 9.03 -11.56
CA GLY A 58 3.14 9.40 -12.93
C GLY A 58 2.35 10.62 -13.38
N ARG A 59 2.34 10.81 -14.69
CA ARG A 59 1.56 11.86 -15.35
C ARG A 59 0.80 11.25 -16.52
N ARG A 60 -0.48 11.59 -16.64
CA ARG A 60 -1.33 11.12 -17.75
C ARG A 60 -1.72 12.31 -18.61
N ASP A 61 -1.62 12.12 -19.92
CA ASP A 61 -2.06 13.16 -20.85
C ASP A 61 -3.59 13.35 -20.73
N ASN A 62 -4.00 14.58 -20.48
CA ASN A 62 -5.41 14.92 -20.38
C ASN A 62 -5.93 15.30 -21.78
N PRO A 63 -7.03 14.68 -22.27
CA PRO A 63 -7.63 15.05 -23.57
C PRO A 63 -8.10 16.51 -23.63
N LYS A 64 -8.27 17.18 -22.47
CA LYS A 64 -8.62 18.60 -22.35
C LYS A 64 -7.40 19.53 -22.28
N GLY A 65 -6.19 18.97 -22.41
CA GLY A 65 -4.90 19.68 -22.41
C GLY A 65 -4.17 19.61 -21.06
N GLY A 66 -2.84 19.54 -21.11
CA GLY A 66 -1.97 19.42 -19.94
C GLY A 66 -1.73 17.97 -19.51
N LYS A 67 -1.04 17.82 -18.38
CA LYS A 67 -0.69 16.51 -17.80
C LYS A 67 -1.29 16.39 -16.41
N ASP A 68 -2.26 15.51 -16.27
CA ASP A 68 -2.83 15.16 -14.97
C ASP A 68 -1.76 14.48 -14.12
N VAL A 69 -1.73 14.80 -12.84
CA VAL A 69 -0.77 14.21 -11.89
C VAL A 69 -1.43 13.01 -11.24
N LEU A 70 -0.81 11.84 -11.37
CA LEU A 70 -1.24 10.62 -10.71
C LEU A 70 -0.47 10.45 -9.41
N LEU A 71 -1.22 10.23 -8.33
CA LEU A 71 -0.71 10.10 -6.98
C LEU A 71 -1.22 8.79 -6.39
N GLY A 72 -0.34 7.98 -5.83
CA GLY A 72 -0.64 6.66 -5.29
C GLY A 72 -0.30 6.56 -3.81
N ARG A 73 -1.10 5.79 -3.07
CA ARG A 73 -0.86 5.44 -1.67
C ARG A 73 -1.36 4.03 -1.40
N GLY A 74 -0.44 3.07 -1.32
CA GLY A 74 -0.78 1.65 -1.22
C GLY A 74 -1.60 1.20 -2.45
N ARG A 75 -2.84 0.74 -2.22
CA ARG A 75 -3.80 0.35 -3.28
C ARG A 75 -4.64 1.50 -3.82
N LEU A 76 -4.46 2.71 -3.30
CA LEU A 76 -5.25 3.86 -3.70
C LEU A 76 -4.54 4.64 -4.80
N VAL A 77 -5.25 4.95 -5.88
CA VAL A 77 -4.74 5.81 -6.95
C VAL A 77 -5.68 6.99 -7.11
N SER A 78 -5.12 8.19 -7.02
CA SER A 78 -5.81 9.44 -7.23
C SER A 78 -5.19 10.21 -8.40
N ARG A 79 -5.99 11.09 -8.99
CA ARG A 79 -5.62 11.94 -10.11
C ARG A 79 -6.02 13.36 -9.81
N ILE A 80 -5.08 14.27 -9.97
CA ILE A 80 -5.35 15.70 -9.99
C ILE A 80 -5.56 16.09 -11.44
N ASP A 81 -6.78 16.52 -11.78
CA ASP A 81 -7.04 17.10 -13.10
C ASP A 81 -6.24 18.41 -13.23
N TRP A 82 -5.40 18.49 -14.27
CA TRP A 82 -4.53 19.65 -14.47
C TRP A 82 -5.32 20.96 -14.66
N ARG A 83 -6.53 20.90 -15.20
CA ARG A 83 -7.31 22.08 -15.60
C ARG A 83 -8.39 22.44 -14.58
N THR A 84 -9.12 21.46 -14.05
CA THR A 84 -10.16 21.73 -13.02
C THR A 84 -9.59 21.75 -11.62
N GLU A 85 -8.36 21.26 -11.45
CA GLU A 85 -7.65 21.10 -10.17
C GLU A 85 -8.30 20.08 -9.23
N GLU A 86 -9.43 19.50 -9.62
CA GLU A 86 -10.19 18.54 -8.83
C GLU A 86 -9.41 17.24 -8.64
N VAL A 87 -9.57 16.65 -7.46
CA VAL A 87 -8.95 15.37 -7.11
C VAL A 87 -9.97 14.27 -7.38
N HIS A 88 -9.60 13.27 -8.17
CA HIS A 88 -10.44 12.11 -8.45
C HIS A 88 -9.79 10.87 -7.90
N LEU A 89 -10.57 10.00 -7.25
CA LEU A 89 -10.12 8.68 -6.88
C LEU A 89 -10.38 7.73 -8.05
N ILE A 90 -9.32 7.19 -8.64
CA ILE A 90 -9.38 6.25 -9.76
C ILE A 90 -9.50 4.82 -9.24
N GLU A 91 -8.78 4.51 -8.17
CA GLU A 91 -8.78 3.19 -7.54
C GLU A 91 -8.94 3.33 -6.03
N PRO A 92 -10.03 2.82 -5.42
CA PRO A 92 -11.26 2.38 -6.09
C PRO A 92 -11.96 3.56 -6.80
N TYR A 93 -12.59 3.30 -7.95
CA TYR A 93 -13.20 4.36 -8.76
C TYR A 93 -14.38 5.00 -8.03
N GLU A 94 -14.28 6.29 -7.77
CA GLU A 94 -15.37 7.11 -7.24
C GLU A 94 -15.79 8.14 -8.28
N ALA A 95 -17.10 8.23 -8.55
CA ALA A 95 -17.64 9.11 -9.59
C ALA A 95 -17.55 10.61 -9.23
N GLY A 96 -17.43 10.94 -7.94
CA GLY A 96 -17.40 12.32 -7.44
C GLY A 96 -16.00 12.94 -7.43
N PRO A 97 -15.83 14.20 -7.89
CA PRO A 97 -14.61 14.96 -7.64
C PRO A 97 -14.51 15.37 -6.16
N PHE A 98 -13.29 15.39 -5.64
CA PHE A 98 -12.95 15.93 -4.33
C PHE A 98 -12.30 17.30 -4.48
N ALA A 99 -12.70 18.21 -3.59
CA ALA A 99 -12.20 19.58 -3.56
C ALA A 99 -10.71 19.64 -3.18
N ASP A 100 -10.22 18.76 -2.32
CA ASP A 100 -8.83 18.64 -1.90
C ASP A 100 -8.50 17.24 -1.36
N TYR A 101 -7.21 16.99 -1.08
CA TYR A 101 -6.78 15.72 -0.48
C TYR A 101 -7.30 15.55 0.95
N LEU A 102 -7.54 16.63 1.70
CA LEU A 102 -8.09 16.52 3.05
C LEU A 102 -9.53 15.97 3.04
N THR A 103 -10.35 16.39 2.07
CA THR A 103 -11.71 15.89 1.87
C THR A 103 -11.68 14.43 1.42
N LEU A 104 -10.74 14.08 0.53
CA LEU A 104 -10.50 12.70 0.13
C LEU A 104 -10.14 11.81 1.33
N GLU A 105 -9.21 12.25 2.18
CA GLU A 105 -8.82 11.51 3.40
C GLU A 105 -9.99 11.32 4.35
N ARG A 106 -10.78 12.38 4.61
CA ARG A 106 -11.96 12.29 5.48
C ARG A 106 -12.97 11.28 4.97
N TRP A 107 -13.18 11.25 3.64
CA TRP A 107 -14.06 10.28 3.01
C TRP A 107 -13.52 8.85 3.14
N LEU A 108 -12.21 8.65 2.92
CA LEU A 108 -11.55 7.35 3.09
C LEU A 108 -11.70 6.84 4.54
N THR A 109 -11.44 7.68 5.54
CA THR A 109 -11.62 7.31 6.96
C THR A 109 -13.07 6.92 7.28
N LEU A 110 -14.04 7.63 6.69
CA LEU A 110 -15.46 7.34 6.92
C LEU A 110 -15.86 6.01 6.27
N LYS A 111 -15.33 5.70 5.08
CA LYS A 111 -15.56 4.43 4.38
C LYS A 111 -14.91 3.24 5.08
N GLU A 112 -13.70 3.42 5.61
CA GLU A 112 -13.01 2.40 6.39
C GLU A 112 -13.78 2.06 7.68
N LYS A 113 -14.28 3.10 8.37
CA LYS A 113 -15.12 2.91 9.56
C LYS A 113 -16.42 2.19 9.23
N GLU A 114 -17.10 2.58 8.15
CA GLU A 114 -18.33 1.90 7.70
C GLU A 114 -18.07 0.43 7.36
N ALA A 115 -16.97 0.13 6.68
CA ALA A 115 -16.57 -1.25 6.39
C ALA A 115 -16.31 -2.06 7.67
N HIS A 116 -15.64 -1.45 8.65
CA HIS A 116 -15.38 -2.08 9.95
C HIS A 116 -16.66 -2.34 10.75
N ASP A 117 -17.57 -1.36 10.79
CA ASP A 117 -18.87 -1.48 11.49
C ASP A 117 -19.74 -2.58 10.87
N VAL A 118 -19.73 -2.73 9.53
CA VAL A 118 -20.42 -3.83 8.84
C VAL A 118 -19.79 -5.19 9.15
N LEU A 119 -18.46 -5.25 9.23
CA LEU A 119 -17.74 -6.48 9.56
C LEU A 119 -18.01 -6.92 11.01
N ASP A 120 -17.99 -5.97 11.96
CA ASP A 120 -18.34 -6.22 13.37
C ASP A 120 -19.82 -6.63 13.50
N ALA A 121 -20.74 -5.96 12.81
CA ALA A 121 -22.15 -6.36 12.78
C ALA A 121 -22.34 -7.77 12.20
N HIS A 122 -21.59 -8.13 11.16
CA HIS A 122 -21.62 -9.47 10.58
C HIS A 122 -21.05 -10.53 11.53
N ALA A 123 -19.92 -10.23 12.20
CA ALA A 123 -19.33 -11.09 13.22
C ALA A 123 -20.33 -11.32 14.37
N ARG A 124 -20.89 -10.25 14.94
CA ARG A 124 -21.92 -10.35 15.99
C ARG A 124 -23.11 -11.20 15.55
N ARG A 125 -23.57 -11.06 14.30
CA ARG A 125 -24.68 -11.89 13.78
C ARG A 125 -24.29 -13.36 13.60
N LYS A 126 -23.08 -13.64 13.14
CA LYS A 126 -22.55 -15.01 12.98
C LYS A 126 -22.37 -15.71 14.32
N TYR A 127 -21.94 -14.99 15.35
CA TYR A 127 -21.73 -15.53 16.71
C TYR A 127 -22.96 -15.43 17.62
N ALA A 128 -23.98 -14.65 17.27
CA ALA A 128 -25.27 -14.60 17.99
C ALA A 128 -26.08 -15.90 17.89
N PHE A 129 -25.72 -16.82 16.98
CA PHE A 129 -26.33 -18.16 16.86
C PHE A 129 -25.61 -19.25 17.67
N TYR A 130 -24.47 -18.94 18.29
CA TYR A 130 -23.73 -19.89 19.15
C TYR A 130 -24.13 -19.99 20.65
N PRO A 131 -25.09 -19.21 21.23
CA PRO A 131 -25.42 -19.39 22.64
C PRO A 131 -26.32 -20.61 22.92
N MET A 132 -26.83 -21.32 21.91
CA MET A 132 -27.60 -22.57 22.14
C MET A 132 -26.73 -23.83 22.25
N ALA A 133 -25.48 -23.80 21.77
CA ALA A 133 -24.61 -24.98 21.85
C ALA A 133 -23.96 -25.16 23.23
N ARG A 134 -23.82 -24.09 24.02
CA ARG A 134 -23.25 -24.15 25.38
C ARG A 134 -24.27 -24.42 26.48
N ALA A 135 -25.56 -24.21 26.21
CA ALA A 135 -26.62 -24.36 27.22
C ALA A 135 -26.99 -25.83 27.53
N GLN A 136 -26.37 -26.82 26.88
CA GLN A 136 -26.69 -28.24 27.05
C GLN A 136 -25.59 -29.04 27.77
N GLU A 137 -24.46 -28.43 28.14
CA GLU A 137 -23.41 -29.10 28.94
C GLU A 137 -23.43 -28.74 30.43
N ASP A 138 -24.06 -27.63 30.83
CA ASP A 138 -24.07 -27.22 32.24
C ASP A 138 -25.31 -27.73 32.99
N THR A 139 -25.26 -28.99 33.41
CA THR A 139 -26.03 -29.42 34.59
C THR A 139 -25.25 -28.98 35.83
N PRO A 140 -25.84 -28.26 36.81
CA PRO A 140 -25.07 -27.57 37.83
C PRO A 140 -24.62 -28.54 38.93
N SER A 141 -23.31 -28.62 39.17
CA SER A 141 -22.76 -29.05 40.46
C SER A 141 -22.17 -27.84 41.17
N GLU A 142 -22.65 -27.61 42.38
CA GLU A 142 -22.42 -26.43 43.20
C GLU A 142 -20.97 -26.26 43.69
N ALA A 143 -20.71 -25.00 44.07
CA ALA A 143 -19.75 -24.50 45.05
C ALA A 143 -18.32 -24.13 44.56
N GLY A 144 -18.01 -22.84 44.68
CA GLY A 144 -16.66 -22.39 45.02
C GLY A 144 -16.16 -21.10 44.37
N THR A 145 -16.41 -19.98 45.05
CA THR A 145 -15.42 -18.91 45.33
C THR A 145 -14.69 -18.22 44.17
N ARG A 146 -15.06 -16.95 43.99
CA ARG A 146 -14.31 -15.83 43.38
C ARG A 146 -12.79 -15.90 43.54
N THR A 147 -12.05 -15.89 42.44
CA THR A 147 -10.67 -15.34 42.37
C THR A 147 -10.45 -14.69 41.00
N GLU A 148 -9.67 -13.62 41.00
CA GLU A 148 -9.32 -12.76 39.86
C GLU A 148 -8.71 -13.58 38.71
N ASP A 149 -9.23 -13.37 37.50
CA ASP A 149 -8.89 -14.12 36.29
C ASP A 149 -7.61 -13.52 35.68
N ASP A 150 -6.47 -14.07 36.09
CA ASP A 150 -5.27 -14.11 35.26
C ASP A 150 -5.67 -14.78 33.96
N THR A 151 -5.71 -14.03 32.85
CA THR A 151 -6.01 -14.57 31.53
C THR A 151 -4.94 -15.59 31.18
N GLU A 152 -5.22 -16.85 31.49
CA GLU A 152 -4.47 -18.02 31.03
C GLU A 152 -4.60 -18.04 29.50
N VAL A 153 -3.60 -17.45 28.83
CA VAL A 153 -3.50 -17.48 27.38
C VAL A 153 -3.46 -18.96 26.99
N ASP A 154 -4.49 -19.40 26.25
CA ASP A 154 -4.58 -20.74 25.68
C ASP A 154 -3.21 -21.15 25.11
N PRO A 155 -2.57 -22.23 25.61
CA PRO A 155 -1.22 -22.60 25.22
C PRO A 155 -1.10 -22.82 23.70
N GLY A 156 -2.18 -23.20 23.01
CA GLY A 156 -2.19 -23.33 21.55
C GLY A 156 -2.10 -21.99 20.80
N ILE A 157 -2.53 -20.88 21.41
CA ILE A 157 -2.41 -19.53 20.84
C ILE A 157 -0.97 -19.02 20.97
N GLU A 158 -0.34 -19.26 22.12
CA GLU A 158 1.05 -18.85 22.35
C GLU A 158 2.02 -19.63 21.46
N GLU A 159 1.82 -20.95 21.33
CA GLU A 159 2.65 -21.79 20.44
C GLU A 159 2.56 -21.34 18.98
N LEU A 160 1.35 -21.07 18.49
CA LEU A 160 1.13 -20.56 17.14
C LEU A 160 1.74 -19.18 16.92
N TYR A 161 1.69 -18.31 17.93
CA TYR A 161 2.31 -16.99 17.87
C TYR A 161 3.84 -17.10 17.77
N GLN A 162 4.48 -17.88 18.64
CA GLN A 162 5.93 -18.11 18.62
C GLN A 162 6.39 -18.77 17.31
N PHE A 163 5.60 -19.71 16.79
CA PHE A 163 5.85 -20.33 15.49
C PHE A 163 5.77 -19.30 14.35
N THR A 164 4.74 -18.45 14.35
CA THR A 164 4.57 -17.40 13.35
C THR A 164 5.75 -16.43 13.34
N VAL A 165 6.18 -15.95 14.52
CA VAL A 165 7.34 -15.06 14.67
C VAL A 165 8.60 -15.74 14.12
N SER A 166 8.78 -17.03 14.42
CA SER A 166 9.92 -17.81 13.92
C SER A 166 9.91 -17.95 12.40
N VAL A 167 8.74 -18.20 11.79
CA VAL A 167 8.60 -18.27 10.32
C VAL A 167 8.95 -16.92 9.67
N GLN A 168 8.47 -15.82 10.24
CA GLN A 168 8.75 -14.47 9.72
C GLN A 168 10.23 -14.09 9.84
N ALA A 169 10.89 -14.48 10.93
CA ALA A 169 12.33 -14.33 11.07
C ALA A 169 13.09 -15.10 9.97
N ARG A 170 12.65 -16.33 9.66
CA ARG A 170 13.24 -17.13 8.57
C ARG A 170 12.99 -16.56 7.18
N LEU A 171 11.84 -15.92 6.96
CA LEU A 171 11.57 -15.20 5.72
C LEU A 171 12.56 -14.04 5.53
N ARG A 172 12.83 -13.26 6.57
CA ARG A 172 13.82 -12.16 6.55
C ARG A 172 15.24 -12.65 6.28
N GLU A 173 15.62 -13.81 6.82
CA GLU A 173 16.95 -14.41 6.62
C GLU A 173 17.09 -15.11 5.25
N GLY A 174 15.97 -15.41 4.59
CA GLY A 174 15.91 -16.23 3.38
C GLY A 174 16.14 -15.48 2.06
N PRO A 175 16.12 -16.19 0.93
CA PRO A 175 16.22 -15.58 -0.40
C PRO A 175 14.99 -14.69 -0.67
N GLY A 176 15.23 -13.40 -0.90
CA GLY A 176 14.18 -12.36 -1.00
C GLY A 176 14.07 -11.49 0.26
N GLY A 177 14.62 -11.95 1.39
CA GLY A 177 14.88 -11.15 2.59
C GLY A 177 13.72 -10.26 3.06
N GLU A 178 14.02 -8.99 3.33
CA GLU A 178 13.04 -8.01 3.83
C GLU A 178 11.89 -7.77 2.83
N GLU A 179 12.13 -7.86 1.52
CA GLU A 179 11.09 -7.66 0.50
C GLU A 179 9.98 -8.70 0.59
N LEU A 180 10.33 -9.98 0.79
CA LEU A 180 9.33 -11.04 0.98
C LEU A 180 8.61 -10.94 2.33
N HIS A 181 9.31 -10.48 3.37
CA HIS A 181 8.70 -10.19 4.65
C HIS A 181 7.65 -9.07 4.50
N ASP A 182 7.98 -7.98 3.80
CA ASP A 182 7.07 -6.86 3.56
C ASP A 182 5.86 -7.28 2.72
N ILE A 183 6.05 -8.18 1.74
CA ILE A 183 4.96 -8.77 0.96
C ILE A 183 4.06 -9.64 1.84
N ASP A 184 4.62 -10.51 2.68
CA ASP A 184 3.85 -11.31 3.65
C ASP A 184 3.03 -10.43 4.57
N GLU A 185 3.66 -9.43 5.19
CA GLU A 185 3.00 -8.48 6.10
C GLU A 185 1.87 -7.72 5.37
N THR A 186 2.15 -7.23 4.17
CA THR A 186 1.15 -6.55 3.34
C THR A 186 -0.03 -7.47 3.01
N PHE A 187 0.21 -8.74 2.70
CA PHE A 187 -0.86 -9.68 2.39
C PHE A 187 -1.68 -10.04 3.64
N ARG A 188 -1.06 -10.22 4.80
CA ARG A 188 -1.76 -10.50 6.07
C ARG A 188 -2.67 -9.34 6.49
N LEU A 189 -2.23 -8.11 6.28
CA LEU A 189 -3.02 -6.91 6.59
C LEU A 189 -4.19 -6.69 5.61
N ASN A 190 -3.97 -6.98 4.32
CA ASN A 190 -4.91 -6.60 3.27
C ASN A 190 -5.76 -7.74 2.71
N SER A 191 -5.54 -8.99 3.15
CA SER A 191 -6.30 -10.16 2.71
C SER A 191 -6.64 -11.07 3.89
N PRO A 192 -7.91 -11.06 4.37
CA PRO A 192 -8.33 -11.96 5.46
C PRO A 192 -8.25 -13.43 5.03
N GLU A 193 -8.41 -13.73 3.74
CA GLU A 193 -8.25 -15.07 3.19
C GLU A 193 -6.79 -15.53 3.24
N TYR A 194 -5.84 -14.63 2.97
CA TYR A 194 -4.41 -14.92 3.12
C TYR A 194 -4.04 -15.13 4.59
N LEU A 195 -4.53 -14.27 5.49
CA LEU A 195 -4.31 -14.45 6.93
C LEU A 195 -4.86 -15.78 7.43
N HIS A 196 -6.06 -16.17 6.96
CA HIS A 196 -6.67 -17.44 7.30
C HIS A 196 -5.84 -18.63 6.80
N ILE A 197 -5.47 -18.66 5.52
CA ILE A 197 -4.73 -19.79 4.94
C ILE A 197 -3.31 -19.92 5.51
N THR A 198 -2.65 -18.81 5.85
CA THR A 198 -1.31 -18.86 6.49
C THR A 198 -1.41 -19.33 7.94
N THR A 199 -2.46 -18.93 8.65
CA THR A 199 -2.74 -19.43 10.00
C THR A 199 -3.05 -20.92 9.98
N GLU A 200 -3.82 -21.39 9.00
CA GLU A 200 -4.10 -22.81 8.78
C GLU A 200 -2.80 -23.57 8.46
N LEU A 201 -1.98 -23.06 7.53
CA LEU A 201 -0.67 -23.63 7.20
C LEU A 201 0.21 -23.80 8.43
N PHE A 202 0.30 -22.79 9.29
CA PHE A 202 1.15 -22.83 10.48
C PHE A 202 0.60 -23.79 11.53
N ARG A 203 -0.72 -23.86 11.72
CA ARG A 203 -1.33 -24.89 12.58
C ARG A 203 -1.03 -26.29 12.06
N THR A 204 -1.26 -26.53 10.77
CA THR A 204 -0.93 -27.82 10.13
C THR A 204 0.56 -28.13 10.26
N ALA A 205 1.44 -27.14 10.14
CA ALA A 205 2.87 -27.33 10.34
C ALA A 205 3.19 -27.78 11.78
N ILE A 206 2.62 -27.12 12.78
CA ILE A 206 2.77 -27.49 14.20
C ILE A 206 2.24 -28.90 14.45
N ASP A 207 1.01 -29.17 14.02
CA ASP A 207 0.33 -30.47 14.21
C ASP A 207 1.12 -31.64 13.59
N LEU A 208 1.79 -31.39 12.46
CA LEU A 208 2.59 -32.37 11.74
C LEU A 208 4.09 -32.33 12.09
N GLY A 209 4.50 -31.55 13.09
CA GLY A 209 5.89 -31.43 13.53
C GLY A 209 6.84 -30.86 12.47
N LYS A 210 6.32 -30.06 11.52
CA LYS A 210 7.12 -29.35 10.53
C LYS A 210 7.81 -28.16 11.16
N SER A 211 9.03 -27.90 10.71
CA SER A 211 9.84 -26.79 11.21
C SER A 211 9.37 -25.43 10.65
N PRO A 212 9.63 -24.31 11.37
CA PRO A 212 9.40 -22.98 10.84
C PRO A 212 10.12 -22.70 9.52
N THR A 213 11.27 -23.33 9.30
CA THR A 213 12.04 -23.24 8.05
C THR A 213 11.31 -23.87 6.87
N GLU A 214 10.65 -25.02 7.07
CA GLU A 214 9.84 -25.67 6.03
C GLU A 214 8.62 -24.80 5.68
N ALA A 215 7.93 -24.25 6.68
CA ALA A 215 6.81 -23.34 6.45
C ALA A 215 7.24 -22.05 5.72
N ALA A 216 8.37 -21.45 6.11
CA ALA A 216 8.94 -20.30 5.42
C ALA A 216 9.30 -20.63 3.96
N THR A 217 9.85 -21.82 3.70
CA THR A 217 10.17 -22.28 2.35
C THR A 217 8.91 -22.39 1.49
N CYS A 218 7.80 -22.89 2.05
CA CYS A 218 6.52 -22.93 1.35
C CYS A 218 6.03 -21.54 0.95
N LEU A 219 6.20 -20.53 1.82
CA LEU A 219 5.86 -19.14 1.52
C LEU A 219 6.74 -18.55 0.42
N VAL A 220 8.06 -18.75 0.49
CA VAL A 220 9.00 -18.31 -0.57
C VAL A 220 8.62 -18.91 -1.92
N MET A 221 8.33 -20.21 -1.97
CA MET A 221 7.90 -20.89 -3.19
C MET A 221 6.56 -20.36 -3.70
N ALA A 222 5.62 -20.07 -2.80
CA ALA A 222 4.33 -19.50 -3.16
C ALA A 222 4.47 -18.10 -3.77
N PHE A 223 5.32 -17.24 -3.19
CA PHE A 223 5.62 -15.92 -3.73
C PHE A 223 6.35 -15.99 -5.08
N ALA A 224 7.31 -16.91 -5.22
CA ALA A 224 7.99 -17.14 -6.49
C ALA A 224 7.01 -17.56 -7.60
N ALA A 225 6.13 -18.52 -7.31
CA ALA A 225 5.09 -18.96 -8.25
C ALA A 225 4.09 -17.84 -8.58
N ALA A 226 3.85 -16.92 -7.64
CA ALA A 226 2.97 -15.77 -7.85
C ALA A 226 3.62 -14.62 -8.64
N ASN A 227 4.92 -14.64 -8.92
CA ASN A 227 5.59 -13.65 -9.76
C ASN A 227 5.62 -14.00 -11.26
N GLU A 228 5.08 -15.16 -11.66
CA GLU A 228 4.96 -15.52 -13.07
C GLU A 228 3.82 -14.74 -13.76
N GLU A 229 4.06 -14.24 -14.99
CA GLU A 229 3.07 -13.53 -15.82
C GLU A 229 1.84 -14.41 -16.06
N ASN A 230 0.76 -14.13 -15.32
CA ASN A 230 -0.48 -14.90 -15.37
C ASN A 230 -1.65 -13.98 -14.97
N ALA A 231 -2.84 -14.29 -15.47
CA ALA A 231 -4.04 -13.45 -15.38
C ALA A 231 -4.70 -13.33 -13.99
N LEU A 232 -4.22 -14.10 -12.99
CA LEU A 232 -4.72 -14.06 -11.61
C LEU A 232 -3.96 -13.01 -10.79
N GLU A 233 -4.65 -12.37 -9.84
CA GLU A 233 -4.00 -11.48 -8.88
C GLU A 233 -2.93 -12.25 -8.07
N PRO A 234 -1.77 -11.63 -7.76
CA PRO A 234 -0.67 -12.30 -7.07
C PRO A 234 -1.08 -12.97 -5.76
N VAL A 235 -1.88 -12.31 -4.92
CA VAL A 235 -2.33 -12.86 -3.63
C VAL A 235 -3.20 -14.10 -3.79
N THR A 236 -4.06 -14.15 -4.82
CA THR A 236 -4.91 -15.31 -5.11
C THR A 236 -4.07 -16.52 -5.50
N ARG A 237 -3.01 -16.33 -6.27
CA ARG A 237 -2.08 -17.41 -6.64
C ARG A 237 -1.37 -17.98 -5.42
N VAL A 238 -0.87 -17.10 -4.54
CA VAL A 238 -0.25 -17.51 -3.29
C VAL A 238 -1.24 -18.33 -2.44
N ILE A 239 -2.47 -17.86 -2.25
CA ILE A 239 -3.50 -18.59 -1.49
C ILE A 239 -3.76 -19.98 -2.08
N VAL A 240 -3.92 -20.08 -3.40
CA VAL A 240 -4.15 -21.37 -4.09
C VAL A 240 -2.97 -22.31 -3.88
N TYR A 241 -1.74 -21.81 -3.99
CA TYR A 241 -0.54 -22.60 -3.77
C TYR A 241 -0.47 -23.12 -2.33
N LEU A 242 -0.67 -22.25 -1.33
CA LEU A 242 -0.61 -22.63 0.08
C LEU A 242 -1.69 -23.65 0.45
N ARG A 243 -2.90 -23.53 -0.11
CA ARG A 243 -3.95 -24.53 0.06
C ARG A 243 -3.54 -25.89 -0.52
N GLY A 244 -2.84 -25.89 -1.66
CA GLY A 244 -2.24 -27.09 -2.24
C GLY A 244 -1.19 -27.72 -1.32
N VAL A 245 -0.33 -26.91 -0.70
CA VAL A 245 0.68 -27.38 0.27
C VAL A 245 0.03 -28.02 1.50
N ILE A 246 -0.97 -27.37 2.10
CA ILE A 246 -1.70 -27.91 3.26
C ILE A 246 -2.31 -29.27 2.90
N THR A 247 -2.96 -29.35 1.75
CA THR A 247 -3.56 -30.61 1.25
C THR A 247 -2.49 -31.68 1.03
N TYR A 248 -1.34 -31.32 0.47
CA TYR A 248 -0.22 -32.23 0.24
C TYR A 248 0.33 -32.77 1.57
N TRP A 249 0.56 -31.89 2.55
CA TRP A 249 1.05 -32.29 3.87
C TRP A 249 0.10 -33.24 4.58
N HIS A 250 -1.21 -32.97 4.58
CA HIS A 250 -2.18 -33.89 5.16
C HIS A 250 -2.22 -35.27 4.49
N ASN A 251 -1.95 -35.33 3.18
CA ASN A 251 -1.94 -36.60 2.44
C ASN A 251 -0.63 -37.40 2.58
N HIS A 252 0.45 -36.79 3.09
CA HIS A 252 1.80 -37.38 3.15
C HIS A 252 2.43 -37.29 4.55
N ALA A 253 1.61 -37.07 5.57
CA ALA A 253 1.96 -37.19 6.99
C ALA A 253 1.66 -38.60 7.49
#